data_AF-A0A356VXA8-F1
#
_entry.id   AF-A0A356VXA8-F1
#
_cell.length_a   1.000
_cell.length_b   1.000
_cell.length_c   1.000
_cell.angle_alpha   90.00
_cell.angle_beta   90.00
_cell.angle_gamma   90.00
#
_symmetry.space_group_name_H-M   'P 1'
#
loop_
_entity.id
_entity.type
_entity.pdbx_description
1 polymer ?
#
loop_
_entity_poly.entity_id
_entity_poly.type
_entity_poly.pdbx_seq_one_letter_code
_entity_poly.pdbx_strand_id
1 'polypeptide(L)'
;MKKRIFCLLAAALLLLAAVSACAKQGGGKPADVEKIADEIIRSVKFSDQMSALEKKTAVKLYGLDEADVAKAKVYESTGATAEEVAAFEAKDEAAAKRIRAAAAERVEDQKAAFADYQPREMTKLKTPLLVQDGKYVLLVVADDISAARKVAGQYLTV
;
A
#
# COMPACT_ATOMS: atom_id res chain seq x y z
N MET A 1 26.67 -16.71 70.30
CA MET A 1 25.57 -15.82 70.74
C MET A 1 24.72 -15.40 69.55
N LYS A 2 23.59 -14.70 69.79
CA LYS A 2 22.63 -14.07 68.85
C LYS A 2 23.25 -13.69 67.47
N LYS A 3 22.80 -14.22 66.33
CA LYS A 3 21.60 -13.88 65.48
C LYS A 3 21.80 -12.62 64.59
N ARG A 4 21.33 -12.69 63.32
CA ARG A 4 21.23 -11.60 62.28
C ARG A 4 22.63 -11.20 61.69
N ILE A 5 22.87 -10.74 60.46
CA ILE A 5 22.16 -10.46 59.17
C ILE A 5 23.12 -10.99 58.06
N PHE A 6 22.79 -11.61 56.90
CA PHE A 6 21.56 -12.03 56.21
C PHE A 6 20.71 -10.96 55.46
N CYS A 7 21.22 -10.36 54.37
CA CYS A 7 20.39 -9.53 53.45
C CYS A 7 20.93 -9.17 52.03
N LEU A 8 22.12 -9.59 51.57
CA LEU A 8 22.77 -8.98 50.38
C LEU A 8 23.17 -9.98 49.26
N LEU A 9 22.23 -10.79 48.78
CA LEU A 9 22.39 -11.67 47.61
C LEU A 9 21.10 -11.76 46.78
N ALA A 10 20.54 -10.60 46.40
CA ALA A 10 19.27 -10.51 45.66
C ALA A 10 19.17 -9.28 44.71
N ALA A 11 20.31 -8.77 44.21
CA ALA A 11 20.37 -7.50 43.46
C ALA A 11 21.22 -7.58 42.17
N ALA A 12 21.33 -8.76 41.56
CA ALA A 12 22.08 -8.98 40.31
C ALA A 12 21.22 -9.67 39.21
N LEU A 13 19.91 -9.45 39.25
CA LEU A 13 18.94 -9.96 38.27
C LEU A 13 18.55 -8.86 37.28
N LEU A 14 18.21 -9.23 36.04
CA LEU A 14 17.38 -8.45 35.09
C LEU A 14 17.96 -7.14 34.49
N LEU A 15 19.20 -7.15 33.95
CA LEU A 15 19.73 -6.03 33.14
C LEU A 15 20.25 -6.40 31.72
N LEU A 16 19.93 -7.59 31.19
CA LEU A 16 20.30 -8.01 29.81
C LEU A 16 19.11 -8.46 28.92
N ALA A 17 17.88 -8.08 29.27
CA ALA A 17 16.66 -8.54 28.59
C ALA A 17 15.90 -7.44 27.80
N ALA A 18 16.59 -6.37 27.37
CA ALA A 18 15.97 -5.15 26.85
C ALA A 18 16.21 -4.87 25.35
N VAL A 19 16.73 -5.84 24.58
CA VAL A 19 16.99 -5.68 23.12
C VAL A 19 16.54 -6.87 22.26
N SER A 20 15.55 -7.64 22.74
CA SER A 20 14.66 -8.36 21.83
C SER A 20 13.78 -7.33 21.13
N ALA A 21 14.23 -6.86 19.97
CA ALA A 21 13.51 -5.85 19.19
C ALA A 21 12.07 -6.31 18.89
N CYS A 22 11.14 -5.36 18.85
CA CYS A 22 9.85 -5.57 18.19
C CYS A 22 10.05 -5.68 16.67
N ALA A 23 10.64 -6.79 16.23
CA ALA A 23 10.28 -7.35 14.94
C ALA A 23 8.77 -7.56 14.96
N LYS A 24 8.01 -6.64 14.34
CA LYS A 24 6.57 -6.75 14.11
C LYS A 24 6.38 -7.90 13.13
N GLN A 25 6.46 -9.12 13.66
CA GLN A 25 6.63 -10.35 12.90
C GLN A 25 5.46 -10.47 11.93
N GLY A 26 5.76 -10.53 10.62
CA GLY A 26 4.81 -10.31 9.52
C GLY A 26 3.79 -11.43 9.31
N GLY A 27 3.21 -11.96 10.39
CA GLY A 27 2.15 -12.96 10.42
C GLY A 27 0.74 -12.39 10.28
N GLY A 28 0.59 -11.24 9.62
CA GLY A 28 -0.70 -10.85 9.06
C GLY A 28 -1.11 -11.89 8.02
N LYS A 29 -2.41 -12.22 7.95
CA LYS A 29 -2.91 -13.12 6.91
C LYS A 29 -2.60 -12.48 5.54
N PRO A 30 -2.04 -13.21 4.55
CA PRO A 30 -1.67 -12.62 3.26
C PRO A 30 -2.82 -11.84 2.64
N ALA A 31 -2.55 -10.57 2.31
CA ALA A 31 -3.53 -9.69 1.70
C ALA A 31 -3.75 -10.08 0.24
N ASP A 32 -5.01 -10.34 -0.13
CA ASP A 32 -5.36 -10.73 -1.49
C ASP A 32 -5.58 -9.47 -2.35
N VAL A 33 -4.53 -9.03 -3.04
CA VAL A 33 -4.54 -7.80 -3.83
C VAL A 33 -5.52 -7.83 -5.00
N GLU A 34 -5.83 -9.02 -5.52
CA GLU A 34 -6.84 -9.20 -6.57
C GLU A 34 -8.21 -8.89 -5.97
N LYS A 35 -8.54 -9.50 -4.82
CA LYS A 35 -9.78 -9.27 -4.07
C LYS A 35 -9.93 -7.82 -3.59
N ILE A 36 -8.86 -7.18 -3.15
CA ILE A 36 -8.84 -5.76 -2.72
C ILE A 36 -9.25 -4.84 -3.88
N ALA A 37 -8.58 -4.95 -5.04
CA ALA A 37 -8.91 -4.12 -6.20
C ALA A 37 -10.34 -4.39 -6.70
N ASP A 38 -10.73 -5.67 -6.79
CA ASP A 38 -12.08 -6.12 -7.16
C ASP A 38 -13.18 -5.56 -6.22
N GLU A 39 -12.93 -5.47 -4.90
CA GLU A 39 -13.89 -4.90 -3.94
C GLU A 39 -13.90 -3.37 -3.94
N ILE A 40 -12.77 -2.71 -4.17
CA ILE A 40 -12.71 -1.26 -4.38
C ILE A 40 -13.51 -0.88 -5.63
N ILE A 41 -13.35 -1.61 -6.73
CA ILE A 41 -14.10 -1.39 -7.99
C ILE A 41 -15.62 -1.56 -7.83
N ARG A 42 -16.07 -2.41 -6.90
CA ARG A 42 -17.50 -2.58 -6.56
C ARG A 42 -18.03 -1.57 -5.54
N SER A 43 -17.15 -0.88 -4.81
CA SER A 43 -17.52 -0.04 -3.65
C SER A 43 -17.34 1.45 -3.88
N VAL A 44 -16.46 1.85 -4.80
CA VAL A 44 -16.21 3.25 -5.17
C VAL A 44 -17.07 3.61 -6.38
N LYS A 45 -17.66 4.80 -6.36
CA LYS A 45 -18.33 5.38 -7.51
C LYS A 45 -17.32 6.18 -8.34
N PHE A 46 -16.82 5.58 -9.41
CA PHE A 46 -16.00 6.26 -10.41
C PHE A 46 -16.85 7.15 -11.31
N SER A 47 -16.23 8.16 -11.92
CA SER A 47 -16.84 9.06 -12.90
C SER A 47 -16.78 8.54 -14.34
N ASP A 48 -15.92 7.56 -14.62
CA ASP A 48 -15.71 6.93 -15.93
C ASP A 48 -15.76 5.37 -15.87
N GLN A 49 -15.75 4.71 -17.03
CA GLN A 49 -15.71 3.25 -17.14
C GLN A 49 -14.34 2.68 -16.77
N MET A 50 -14.25 2.06 -15.60
CA MET A 50 -13.08 1.31 -15.16
C MET A 50 -12.94 -0.04 -15.89
N SER A 51 -11.77 -0.30 -16.47
CA SER A 51 -11.45 -1.52 -17.22
C SER A 51 -10.19 -2.19 -16.70
N ALA A 52 -10.20 -3.52 -16.54
CA ALA A 52 -9.05 -4.27 -16.00
C ALA A 52 -7.90 -4.36 -17.02
N LEU A 53 -6.67 -4.16 -16.55
CA LEU A 53 -5.45 -4.34 -17.35
C LEU A 53 -4.84 -5.73 -17.13
N GLU A 54 -4.32 -6.32 -18.21
CA GLU A 54 -3.45 -7.50 -18.14
C GLU A 54 -2.20 -7.21 -17.28
N LYS A 55 -1.74 -8.18 -16.47
CA LYS A 55 -0.58 -7.99 -15.56
C LYS A 55 0.62 -7.39 -16.27
N LYS A 56 0.95 -7.88 -17.47
CA LYS A 56 2.10 -7.40 -18.25
C LYS A 56 1.94 -5.96 -18.75
N THR A 57 0.71 -5.53 -19.06
CA THR A 57 0.39 -4.15 -19.40
C THR A 57 0.53 -3.25 -18.17
N ALA A 58 0.01 -3.67 -17.02
CA ALA A 58 0.14 -2.94 -15.76
C ALA A 58 1.60 -2.79 -15.30
N VAL A 59 2.40 -3.87 -15.35
CA VAL A 59 3.85 -3.83 -15.05
C VAL A 59 4.57 -2.83 -15.95
N LYS A 60 4.26 -2.81 -17.26
CA LYS A 60 4.83 -1.86 -18.21
C LYS A 60 4.37 -0.42 -17.97
N LEU A 61 3.09 -0.20 -17.65
CA LEU A 61 2.49 1.12 -17.40
C LEU A 61 3.18 1.84 -16.22
N TYR A 62 3.63 1.07 -15.22
CA TYR A 62 4.35 1.56 -14.05
C TYR A 62 5.89 1.48 -14.19
N GLY A 63 6.42 1.12 -15.37
CA GLY A 63 7.87 0.98 -15.58
C GLY A 63 8.57 -0.07 -14.71
N LEU A 64 7.83 -1.07 -14.20
CA LEU A 64 8.30 -2.02 -13.19
C LEU A 64 9.11 -3.18 -13.81
N ASP A 65 10.04 -3.71 -13.02
CA ASP A 65 10.59 -5.05 -13.25
C ASP A 65 9.54 -6.11 -12.88
N GLU A 66 9.29 -7.06 -13.78
CA GLU A 66 8.37 -8.18 -13.53
C GLU A 66 8.87 -9.08 -12.39
N ALA A 67 10.18 -9.12 -12.13
CA ALA A 67 10.79 -9.87 -11.02
C ALA A 67 10.47 -9.29 -9.63
N ASP A 68 9.99 -8.04 -9.54
CA ASP A 68 9.55 -7.41 -8.29
C ASP A 68 8.07 -7.68 -7.98
N VAL A 69 7.27 -8.05 -8.98
CA VAL A 69 5.80 -8.10 -8.91
C VAL A 69 5.32 -9.55 -8.88
N ALA A 70 4.97 -10.08 -7.70
CA ALA A 70 4.37 -11.41 -7.59
C ALA A 70 2.96 -11.41 -8.20
N LYS A 71 2.06 -10.54 -7.71
CA LYS A 71 0.74 -10.29 -8.28
C LYS A 71 0.52 -8.81 -8.56
N ALA A 72 -0.32 -8.52 -9.55
CA ALA A 72 -0.88 -7.18 -9.77
C ALA A 72 -2.33 -7.31 -10.26
N LYS A 73 -3.20 -6.42 -9.78
CA LYS A 73 -4.54 -6.21 -10.29
C LYS A 73 -4.73 -4.71 -10.46
N VAL A 74 -4.82 -4.27 -11.71
CA VAL A 74 -4.95 -2.85 -12.06
C VAL A 74 -6.20 -2.64 -12.91
N TYR A 75 -6.91 -1.56 -12.62
CA TYR A 75 -8.02 -1.03 -13.39
C TYR A 75 -7.74 0.44 -13.72
N GLU A 76 -7.87 0.81 -14.97
CA GLU A 76 -7.74 2.19 -15.46
C GLU A 76 -9.07 2.66 -16.05
N SER A 77 -9.29 3.97 -16.10
CA SER A 77 -10.39 4.63 -16.81
C SER A 77 -10.29 4.46 -18.34
N THR A 78 -11.08 5.20 -19.12
CA THR A 78 -10.90 5.30 -20.58
C THR A 78 -9.74 6.22 -20.99
N GLY A 79 -9.04 6.83 -20.03
CA GLY A 79 -8.09 7.93 -20.25
C GLY A 79 -8.74 9.32 -20.36
N ALA A 80 -10.08 9.40 -20.37
CA ALA A 80 -10.80 10.68 -20.27
C ALA A 80 -10.69 11.31 -18.86
N THR A 81 -10.55 10.46 -17.82
CA THR A 81 -10.32 10.81 -16.42
C THR A 81 -9.02 10.18 -15.92
N ALA A 82 -8.49 10.67 -14.80
CA ALA A 82 -7.30 10.12 -14.14
C ALA A 82 -7.61 8.93 -13.20
N GLU A 83 -8.80 8.34 -13.31
CA GLU A 83 -9.25 7.35 -12.34
C GLU A 83 -8.55 5.99 -12.51
N GLU A 84 -8.10 5.44 -11.39
CA GLU A 84 -7.26 4.24 -11.37
C GLU A 84 -7.39 3.49 -10.03
N VAL A 85 -7.33 2.16 -10.08
CA VAL A 85 -7.19 1.28 -8.91
C VAL A 85 -6.07 0.30 -9.22
N ALA A 86 -4.95 0.37 -8.51
CA ALA A 86 -3.80 -0.49 -8.75
C ALA A 86 -3.31 -1.13 -7.45
N ALA A 87 -3.49 -2.44 -7.33
CA ALA A 87 -3.07 -3.23 -6.16
C ALA A 87 -1.97 -4.24 -6.55
N PHE A 88 -0.86 -4.23 -5.81
CA PHE A 88 0.32 -5.03 -6.10
C PHE A 88 0.75 -5.85 -4.87
N GLU A 89 1.02 -7.14 -5.07
CA GLU A 89 1.77 -7.96 -4.13
C GLU A 89 3.20 -8.05 -4.65
N ALA A 90 4.12 -7.40 -3.96
CA ALA A 90 5.53 -7.45 -4.29
C ALA A 90 6.16 -8.77 -3.85
N LYS A 91 7.32 -9.08 -4.44
CA LYS A 91 8.21 -10.17 -4.01
C LYS A 91 8.63 -10.02 -2.54
N ASP A 92 8.97 -8.80 -2.13
CA ASP A 92 9.41 -8.43 -0.78
C ASP A 92 9.15 -6.93 -0.48
N GLU A 93 9.47 -6.48 0.73
CA GLU A 93 9.24 -5.09 1.16
C GLU A 93 10.11 -4.05 0.40
N ALA A 94 11.29 -4.45 -0.11
CA ALA A 94 12.15 -3.57 -0.89
C ALA A 94 11.64 -3.42 -2.33
N ALA A 95 11.13 -4.50 -2.93
CA ALA A 95 10.35 -4.45 -4.16
C ALA A 95 9.09 -3.58 -4.00
N ALA A 96 8.35 -3.72 -2.89
CA ALA A 96 7.19 -2.86 -2.60
C ALA A 96 7.55 -1.38 -2.49
N LYS A 97 8.73 -1.03 -1.93
CA LYS A 97 9.22 0.36 -1.91
C LYS A 97 9.48 0.92 -3.31
N ARG A 98 9.98 0.10 -4.25
CA ARG A 98 10.15 0.49 -5.67
C ARG A 98 8.79 0.65 -6.37
N ILE A 99 7.87 -0.31 -6.17
CA ILE A 99 6.51 -0.24 -6.73
C ILE A 99 5.75 1.00 -6.19
N ARG A 100 5.89 1.33 -4.91
CA ARG A 100 5.30 2.54 -4.32
C ARG A 100 5.92 3.84 -4.88
N ALA A 101 7.20 3.83 -5.23
CA ALA A 101 7.85 4.98 -5.86
C ALA A 101 7.32 5.19 -7.29
N ALA A 102 7.27 4.14 -8.11
CA ALA A 102 6.67 4.17 -9.44
C ALA A 102 5.18 4.57 -9.42
N ALA A 103 4.43 4.11 -8.41
CA ALA A 103 3.03 4.52 -8.22
C ALA A 103 2.85 6.00 -7.80
N ALA A 104 3.89 6.62 -7.22
CA ALA A 104 3.90 8.07 -6.99
C ALA A 104 4.29 8.84 -8.27
N GLU A 105 5.29 8.35 -9.00
CA GLU A 105 5.73 8.91 -10.29
C GLU A 105 4.59 8.92 -11.32
N ARG A 106 3.86 7.81 -11.46
CA ARG A 106 2.62 7.67 -12.24
C ARG A 106 1.57 8.76 -11.92
N VAL A 107 1.44 9.17 -10.65
CA VAL A 107 0.52 10.25 -10.24
C VAL A 107 1.06 11.63 -10.62
N GLU A 108 2.38 11.85 -10.57
CA GLU A 108 2.98 13.10 -11.08
C GLU A 108 2.92 13.19 -12.61
N ASP A 109 3.08 12.09 -13.34
CA ASP A 109 2.86 12.02 -14.79
C ASP A 109 1.40 12.32 -15.17
N GLN A 110 0.43 11.74 -14.46
CA GLN A 110 -0.99 12.07 -14.63
C GLN A 110 -1.27 13.54 -14.34
N LYS A 111 -0.63 14.14 -13.32
CA LYS A 111 -0.74 15.59 -13.06
C LYS A 111 -0.17 16.42 -14.20
N ALA A 112 1.01 16.07 -14.70
CA ALA A 112 1.67 16.77 -15.79
C ALA A 112 0.83 16.69 -17.09
N ALA A 113 0.17 15.56 -17.34
CA ALA A 113 -0.78 15.43 -18.44
C ALA A 113 -2.03 16.30 -18.23
N PHE A 114 -2.81 16.06 -17.17
CA PHE A 114 -4.14 16.66 -17.02
C PHE A 114 -4.14 18.14 -16.60
N ALA A 115 -3.01 18.72 -16.16
CA ALA A 115 -2.92 20.08 -15.61
C ALA A 115 -3.54 21.16 -16.50
N ASP A 116 -3.22 21.17 -17.80
CA ASP A 116 -3.57 22.26 -18.71
C ASP A 116 -4.97 22.10 -19.35
N TYR A 117 -5.57 20.90 -19.32
CA TYR A 117 -6.84 20.62 -20.03
C TYR A 117 -7.97 20.03 -19.17
N GLN A 118 -7.70 19.41 -18.01
CA GLN A 118 -8.71 18.87 -17.10
C GLN A 118 -8.42 19.25 -15.63
N PRO A 119 -8.62 20.52 -15.21
CA PRO A 119 -8.38 20.97 -13.83
C PRO A 119 -9.21 20.23 -12.75
N ARG A 120 -10.25 19.48 -13.13
CA ARG A 120 -11.04 18.64 -12.22
C ARG A 120 -10.24 17.44 -11.71
N GLU A 121 -9.58 16.72 -12.62
CA GLU A 121 -8.79 15.52 -12.32
C GLU A 121 -7.61 15.82 -11.39
N MET A 122 -7.07 17.04 -11.47
CA MET A 122 -6.07 17.58 -10.55
C MET A 122 -6.51 17.62 -9.07
N THR A 123 -7.80 17.45 -8.78
CA THR A 123 -8.31 17.28 -7.41
C THR A 123 -8.05 15.85 -6.92
N LYS A 124 -8.54 14.86 -7.69
CA LYS A 124 -8.32 13.41 -7.44
C LYS A 124 -6.83 13.10 -7.25
N LEU A 125 -6.00 13.64 -8.14
CA LEU A 125 -4.55 13.45 -8.18
C LEU A 125 -3.77 14.14 -7.04
N LYS A 126 -4.34 15.13 -6.35
CA LYS A 126 -3.71 15.76 -5.17
C LYS A 126 -3.94 14.99 -3.89
N THR A 127 -4.99 14.16 -3.82
CA THR A 127 -5.35 13.38 -2.63
C THR A 127 -5.64 11.91 -2.95
N PRO A 128 -4.76 11.18 -3.66
CA PRO A 128 -4.94 9.76 -3.93
C PRO A 128 -4.72 8.93 -2.66
N LEU A 129 -5.30 7.73 -2.63
CA LEU A 129 -4.98 6.72 -1.61
C LEU A 129 -3.73 5.95 -2.06
N LEU A 130 -2.53 6.42 -1.70
CA LEU A 130 -1.26 5.72 -1.98
C LEU A 130 -0.67 5.08 -0.70
N VAL A 131 -0.90 3.78 -0.55
CA VAL A 131 -0.58 2.95 0.62
C VAL A 131 0.57 1.99 0.30
N GLN A 132 1.41 1.72 1.31
CA GLN A 132 2.21 0.49 1.39
C GLN A 132 2.05 -0.13 2.77
N ASP A 133 1.80 -1.44 2.83
CA ASP A 133 1.88 -2.23 4.07
C ASP A 133 2.75 -3.48 3.83
N GLY A 134 3.94 -3.50 4.43
CA GLY A 134 4.96 -4.51 4.16
C GLY A 134 5.25 -4.65 2.65
N LYS A 135 4.94 -5.82 2.10
CA LYS A 135 5.13 -6.14 0.67
C LYS A 135 3.95 -5.76 -0.25
N TYR A 136 2.89 -5.13 0.28
CA TYR A 136 1.70 -4.76 -0.47
C TYR A 136 1.70 -3.27 -0.80
N VAL A 137 1.29 -2.91 -2.02
CA VAL A 137 1.11 -1.51 -2.46
C VAL A 137 -0.29 -1.35 -3.04
N LEU A 138 -0.94 -0.24 -2.73
CA LEU A 138 -2.24 0.14 -3.29
C LEU A 138 -2.22 1.62 -3.70
N LEU A 139 -2.58 1.91 -4.94
CA LEU A 139 -2.98 3.23 -5.41
C LEU A 139 -4.48 3.23 -5.72
N VAL A 140 -5.21 4.27 -5.29
CA VAL A 140 -6.54 4.61 -5.82
C VAL A 140 -6.63 6.11 -6.11
N VAL A 141 -7.07 6.44 -7.33
CA VAL A 141 -7.41 7.78 -7.79
C VAL A 141 -8.91 7.78 -8.14
N ALA A 142 -9.69 8.61 -7.44
CA ALA A 142 -11.14 8.73 -7.58
C ALA A 142 -11.62 10.08 -7.02
N ASP A 143 -12.87 10.48 -7.32
CA ASP A 143 -13.50 11.67 -6.70
C ASP A 143 -13.69 11.54 -5.18
N ASP A 144 -13.97 10.33 -4.68
CA ASP A 144 -14.03 10.02 -3.24
C ASP A 144 -13.32 8.68 -2.93
N ILE A 145 -12.22 8.78 -2.19
CA ILE A 145 -11.44 7.63 -1.71
C ILE A 145 -11.93 7.05 -0.37
N SER A 146 -13.02 7.57 0.22
CA SER A 146 -13.52 7.13 1.54
C SER A 146 -13.96 5.66 1.53
N ALA A 147 -14.68 5.24 0.48
CA ALA A 147 -15.05 3.83 0.28
C ALA A 147 -13.80 2.96 0.02
N ALA A 148 -12.85 3.45 -0.78
CA ALA A 148 -11.59 2.76 -1.06
C ALA A 148 -10.78 2.51 0.22
N ARG A 149 -10.62 3.54 1.07
CA ARG A 149 -9.91 3.42 2.36
C ARG A 149 -10.62 2.45 3.30
N LYS A 150 -11.96 2.45 3.33
CA LYS A 150 -12.74 1.52 4.15
C LYS A 150 -12.54 0.06 3.72
N VAL A 151 -12.49 -0.23 2.41
CA VAL A 151 -12.18 -1.59 1.90
C VAL A 151 -10.73 -1.93 2.19
N ALA A 152 -9.77 -1.06 1.84
CA ALA A 152 -8.35 -1.30 2.06
C ALA A 152 -8.02 -1.58 3.55
N GLY A 153 -8.65 -0.86 4.48
CA GLY A 153 -8.51 -1.05 5.93
C GLY A 153 -9.03 -2.37 6.49
N GLN A 154 -9.65 -3.23 5.68
CA GLN A 154 -10.00 -4.61 6.05
C GLN A 154 -8.83 -5.59 5.81
N TYR A 155 -7.79 -5.16 5.08
CA TYR A 155 -6.69 -6.02 4.62
C TYR A 155 -5.29 -5.41 4.82
N LEU A 156 -5.19 -4.08 4.88
CA LEU A 156 -3.95 -3.28 4.92
C LEU A 156 -4.05 -2.21 6.02
N THR A 157 -2.91 -1.75 6.53
CA THR A 157 -2.82 -0.58 7.41
C THR A 157 -2.94 0.71 6.58
N VAL A 158 -4.00 1.50 6.77
CA VAL A 158 -4.37 2.67 5.93
C VAL A 158 -4.92 3.87 6.71
#